data_AF-A0A7W7T9X3-F1
#
_entry.id   AF-A0A7W7T9X3-F1
#
_cell.length_a   1.000
_cell.length_b   1.000
_cell.length_c   1.000
_cell.angle_alpha   90.00
_cell.angle_beta   90.00
_cell.angle_gamma   90.00
#
_symmetry.space_group_name_H-M   'P 1'
#
loop_
_entity.id
_entity.type
_entity.pdbx_description
1 polymer ?
#
loop_
_entity_poly.entity_id
_entity_poly.type
_entity_poly.pdbx_seq_one_letter_code
_entity_poly.pdbx_strand_id
1 'polypeptide(L)'
;MVDWRTKASTLVPELGAVVERESWSCHVFLAELWQLAAEAHREGDRELLARAYEFALWCFRQEQFLSNASVVSFYEHVFDEWELRDEVAPWLPEDVVEKVRPLWEWRWPKERLTEVDKLLGTPGRNAV
;
A
#
# COMPACT_ATOMS: atom_id res chain seq x y z
N MET A 1 16.94 -11.17 -9.20
CA MET A 1 16.28 -10.18 -8.34
C MET A 1 15.84 -9.06 -9.24
N VAL A 2 14.55 -8.77 -9.26
CA VAL A 2 13.99 -7.72 -10.10
C VAL A 2 14.56 -6.37 -9.64
N ASP A 3 14.98 -5.52 -10.60
CA ASP A 3 15.51 -4.19 -10.29
C ASP A 3 14.37 -3.22 -9.97
N TRP A 4 13.94 -3.24 -8.71
CA TRP A 4 12.90 -2.34 -8.21
C TRP A 4 13.36 -0.88 -8.13
N ARG A 5 14.68 -0.61 -8.03
CA ARG A 5 15.22 0.75 -7.88
C ARG A 5 15.07 1.56 -9.17
N THR A 6 15.29 0.92 -10.31
CA THR A 6 15.05 1.55 -11.62
C THR A 6 13.56 1.89 -11.82
N LYS A 7 12.66 0.95 -11.48
CA LYS A 7 11.20 1.19 -11.56
C LYS A 7 10.75 2.28 -10.59
N ALA A 8 11.29 2.30 -9.37
CA ALA A 8 11.04 3.32 -8.34
C ALA A 8 11.48 4.70 -8.81
N SER A 9 12.71 4.84 -9.32
CA SER A 9 13.24 6.13 -9.80
C SER A 9 12.45 6.70 -10.97
N THR A 10 11.80 5.84 -11.76
CA THR A 10 10.96 6.25 -12.89
C THR A 10 9.57 6.69 -12.44
N LEU A 11 8.93 5.92 -11.55
CA LEU A 11 7.55 6.20 -11.13
C LEU A 11 7.46 7.20 -9.99
N VAL A 12 8.41 7.22 -9.07
CA VAL A 12 8.34 7.99 -7.82
C VAL A 12 9.66 8.75 -7.58
N PRO A 13 10.05 9.67 -8.49
CA PRO A 13 11.28 10.45 -8.35
C PRO A 13 11.35 11.28 -7.05
N GLU A 14 10.21 11.56 -6.41
CA GLU A 14 10.12 12.22 -5.10
C GLU A 14 10.92 11.49 -4.01
N LEU A 15 11.07 10.16 -4.15
CA LEU A 15 11.85 9.33 -3.24
C LEU A 15 13.26 9.01 -3.76
N GLY A 16 13.79 9.80 -4.71
CA GLY A 16 15.12 9.58 -5.29
C GLY A 16 16.23 9.43 -4.24
N ALA A 17 16.22 10.27 -3.20
CA ALA A 17 17.19 10.20 -2.10
C ALA A 17 17.11 8.88 -1.28
N VAL A 18 15.94 8.23 -1.26
CA VAL A 18 15.73 6.93 -0.63
C VAL A 18 16.34 5.82 -1.49
N VAL A 19 16.23 5.94 -2.81
CA VAL A 19 16.79 4.98 -3.78
C VAL A 19 18.32 5.04 -3.82
N GLU A 20 18.89 6.24 -3.82
CA GLU A 20 20.34 6.49 -3.87
C GLU A 20 21.07 5.93 -2.63
N ARG A 21 20.37 5.74 -1.52
CA ARG A 21 20.91 5.10 -0.32
C ARG A 21 20.90 3.59 -0.50
N GLU A 22 21.97 3.05 -1.08
CA GLU A 22 22.11 1.61 -1.38
C GLU A 22 21.90 0.69 -0.17
N SER A 23 22.19 1.18 1.05
CA SER A 23 21.99 0.42 2.30
C SER A 23 20.52 0.23 2.69
N TRP A 24 19.60 0.97 2.08
CA TRP A 24 18.18 0.90 2.39
C TRP A 24 17.51 -0.24 1.60
N SER A 25 16.69 -1.01 2.33
CA SER A 25 15.95 -2.13 1.76
C SER A 25 14.69 -1.63 1.03
N CYS A 26 14.12 -2.49 0.18
CA CYS A 26 12.82 -2.19 -0.45
C CYS A 26 11.71 -1.94 0.59
N HIS A 27 11.80 -2.50 1.79
CA HIS A 27 10.83 -2.28 2.87
C HIS A 27 10.87 -0.83 3.36
N VAL A 28 12.08 -0.26 3.52
CA VAL A 28 12.24 1.16 3.86
C VAL A 28 11.62 2.02 2.76
N PHE A 29 11.92 1.72 1.50
CA PHE A 29 11.35 2.47 0.38
C PHE A 29 9.81 2.41 0.35
N LEU A 30 9.22 1.24 0.55
CA LEU A 30 7.77 1.05 0.55
C LEU A 30 7.09 1.75 1.74
N ALA A 31 7.76 1.84 2.89
CA ALA A 31 7.26 2.60 4.03
C ALA A 31 7.27 4.12 3.75
N GLU A 32 8.34 4.64 3.14
CA GLU A 32 8.40 6.05 2.68
C GLU A 32 7.36 6.31 1.58
N LEU A 33 7.14 5.34 0.69
CA LEU A 33 6.10 5.43 -0.34
C LEU A 33 4.70 5.51 0.26
N TRP A 34 4.43 4.76 1.34
CA TRP A 34 3.16 4.87 2.05
C TRP A 34 2.98 6.26 2.66
N GLN A 35 4.01 6.81 3.31
CA GLN A 35 3.96 8.17 3.84
C GLN A 35 3.70 9.21 2.73
N LEU A 36 4.35 9.06 1.59
CA LEU A 36 4.14 9.91 0.42
C LEU A 36 2.70 9.81 -0.11
N ALA A 37 2.15 8.59 -0.19
CA ALA A 37 0.78 8.37 -0.63
C ALA A 37 -0.24 8.95 0.36
N ALA A 38 0.03 8.90 1.66
CA ALA A 38 -0.83 9.50 2.67
C ALA A 38 -0.87 11.03 2.54
N GLU A 39 0.28 11.69 2.34
CA GLU A 39 0.32 13.13 2.05
C GLU A 39 -0.43 13.46 0.76
N ALA A 40 -0.17 12.70 -0.31
CA ALA A 40 -0.85 12.90 -1.60
C ALA A 40 -2.39 12.77 -1.49
N HIS A 41 -2.88 11.89 -0.60
CA HIS A 41 -4.32 11.82 -0.29
C HIS A 41 -4.82 13.09 0.39
N ARG A 42 -4.10 13.64 1.36
CA ARG A 42 -4.48 14.89 2.05
C ARG A 42 -4.49 16.08 1.11
N GLU A 43 -3.53 16.14 0.19
CA GLU A 43 -3.39 17.23 -0.79
C GLU A 43 -4.32 17.05 -2.01
N GLY A 44 -4.90 15.86 -2.18
CA GLY A 44 -5.70 15.51 -3.36
C GLY A 44 -4.87 15.34 -4.64
N ASP A 45 -3.56 15.05 -4.52
CA ASP A 45 -2.66 14.82 -5.64
C ASP A 45 -2.89 13.43 -6.26
N ARG A 46 -3.86 13.37 -7.16
CA ARG A 46 -4.25 12.14 -7.85
C ARG A 46 -3.16 11.59 -8.77
N GLU A 47 -2.28 12.44 -9.29
CA GLU A 47 -1.20 11.99 -10.20
C GLU A 47 -0.13 11.25 -9.41
N LEU A 48 0.27 11.81 -8.27
CA LEU A 48 1.21 11.15 -7.36
C LEU A 48 0.63 9.86 -6.79
N LEU A 49 -0.64 9.86 -6.37
CA LEU A 49 -1.32 8.65 -5.92
C LEU A 49 -1.29 7.56 -6.99
N ALA A 50 -1.60 7.89 -8.24
CA ALA A 50 -1.58 6.91 -9.33
C ALA A 50 -0.20 6.24 -9.48
N ARG A 51 0.88 7.03 -9.44
CA ARG A 51 2.24 6.50 -9.55
C ARG A 51 2.64 5.67 -8.33
N ALA A 52 2.27 6.11 -7.12
CA ALA A 52 2.58 5.40 -5.90
C ALA A 52 1.88 4.03 -5.84
N TYR A 53 0.58 3.98 -6.11
CA TYR A 53 -0.18 2.73 -6.16
C TYR A 53 0.23 1.86 -7.35
N GLU A 54 0.62 2.42 -8.50
CA GLU A 54 1.19 1.65 -9.61
C GLU A 54 2.48 0.93 -9.17
N PHE A 55 3.39 1.64 -8.49
CA PHE A 55 4.64 1.04 -8.04
C PHE A 55 4.40 -0.05 -6.99
N ALA A 56 3.53 0.20 -6.00
CA ALA A 56 3.18 -0.77 -4.97
C ALA A 56 2.55 -2.04 -5.60
N LEU A 57 1.64 -1.86 -6.56
CA LEU A 57 0.99 -2.97 -7.26
C LEU A 57 1.95 -3.72 -8.18
N TRP A 58 2.88 -3.02 -8.81
CA TRP A 58 3.94 -3.65 -9.56
C TRP A 58 4.79 -4.53 -8.64
N CYS A 59 5.21 -4.05 -7.47
CA CYS A 59 5.95 -4.83 -6.46
C CYS A 59 5.15 -6.06 -6.01
N PHE A 60 3.84 -5.90 -5.76
CA PHE A 60 2.94 -6.97 -5.38
C PHE A 60 2.94 -8.14 -6.37
N ARG A 61 3.03 -7.83 -7.67
CA ARG A 61 3.03 -8.80 -8.78
C ARG A 61 4.40 -9.42 -9.08
N GLN A 62 5.45 -9.02 -8.36
CA GLN A 62 6.78 -9.59 -8.54
C GLN A 62 6.98 -10.87 -7.72
N GLU A 63 8.21 -11.38 -7.75
CA GLU A 63 8.68 -12.48 -6.91
C GLU A 63 8.35 -12.29 -5.41
N GLN A 64 8.25 -13.41 -4.69
CA GLN A 64 7.72 -13.47 -3.31
C GLN A 64 8.31 -12.41 -2.37
N PHE A 65 9.61 -12.13 -2.49
CA PHE A 65 10.28 -11.12 -1.66
C PHE A 65 9.68 -9.71 -1.81
N LEU A 66 9.57 -9.21 -3.05
CA LEU A 66 8.99 -7.89 -3.32
C LEU A 66 7.47 -7.88 -3.09
N SER A 67 6.81 -8.99 -3.42
CA SER A 67 5.38 -9.14 -3.16
C SER A 67 5.08 -9.01 -1.66
N ASN A 68 5.80 -9.76 -0.82
CA ASN A 68 5.65 -9.70 0.64
C ASN A 68 6.05 -8.33 1.19
N ALA A 69 7.13 -7.73 0.71
CA ALA A 69 7.56 -6.40 1.13
C ALA A 69 6.45 -5.36 0.87
N SER A 70 5.82 -5.37 -0.31
CA SER A 70 4.73 -4.44 -0.63
C SER A 70 3.51 -4.62 0.28
N VAL A 71 3.21 -5.86 0.65
CA VAL A 71 2.11 -6.17 1.58
C VAL A 71 2.39 -5.59 2.96
N VAL A 72 3.55 -5.90 3.57
CA VAL A 72 3.83 -5.53 4.98
C VAL A 72 4.31 -4.09 5.16
N SER A 73 4.89 -3.47 4.15
CA SER A 73 5.46 -2.11 4.27
C SER A 73 4.61 -1.02 3.63
N PHE A 74 3.65 -1.38 2.78
CA PHE A 74 2.74 -0.42 2.16
C PHE A 74 1.28 -0.77 2.44
N TYR A 75 0.77 -1.88 1.92
CA TYR A 75 -0.67 -2.20 1.98
C TYR A 75 -1.21 -2.45 3.39
N GLU A 76 -0.39 -2.98 4.30
CA GLU A 76 -0.76 -3.16 5.70
C GLU A 76 -1.13 -1.82 6.37
N HIS A 77 -0.55 -0.73 5.90
CA HIS A 77 -0.60 0.60 6.52
C HIS A 77 -1.55 1.59 5.84
N VAL A 78 -2.14 1.24 4.69
CA VAL A 78 -2.96 2.18 3.88
C VAL A 78 -4.15 2.79 4.62
N PHE A 79 -4.66 2.16 5.69
CA PHE A 79 -5.73 2.70 6.54
C PHE A 79 -5.26 3.18 7.93
N ASP A 80 -3.95 3.31 8.15
CA ASP A 80 -3.43 3.82 9.43
C ASP A 80 -3.90 5.27 9.66
N GLU A 81 -4.09 6.05 8.59
CA GLU A 81 -4.80 7.35 8.62
C GLU A 81 -6.27 7.15 8.32
N TRP A 82 -7.05 6.91 9.39
CA TRP A 82 -8.44 6.47 9.26
C TRP A 82 -9.34 7.50 8.58
N GLU A 83 -9.02 8.77 8.73
CA GLU A 83 -9.75 9.89 8.16
C GLU A 83 -9.78 9.82 6.63
N LEU A 84 -8.79 9.16 5.99
CA LEU A 84 -8.62 9.02 4.54
C LEU A 84 -9.19 7.71 3.96
N ARG A 85 -9.88 6.90 4.77
CA ARG A 85 -10.30 5.54 4.38
C ARG A 85 -11.22 5.50 3.15
N ASP A 86 -12.09 6.49 3.00
CA ASP A 86 -13.02 6.59 1.88
C ASP A 86 -12.27 6.89 0.57
N GLU A 87 -11.19 7.67 0.65
CA GLU A 87 -10.31 8.03 -0.46
C GLU A 87 -9.33 6.91 -0.81
N VAL A 88 -8.88 6.14 0.19
CA VAL A 88 -7.94 5.01 0.03
C VAL A 88 -8.62 3.80 -0.60
N ALA A 89 -9.81 3.42 -0.15
CA ALA A 89 -10.45 2.16 -0.53
C ALA A 89 -10.56 1.93 -2.06
N PRO A 90 -10.89 2.93 -2.89
CA PRO A 90 -10.96 2.77 -4.34
C PRO A 90 -9.63 2.40 -5.04
N TRP A 91 -8.49 2.59 -4.37
CA TRP A 91 -7.17 2.30 -4.92
C TRP A 91 -6.71 0.85 -4.68
N LEU A 92 -7.49 0.04 -3.96
CA LEU A 92 -7.09 -1.30 -3.55
C LEU A 92 -7.69 -2.37 -4.48
N PRO A 93 -6.85 -3.07 -5.28
CA PRO A 93 -7.30 -4.22 -6.05
C PRO A 93 -7.75 -5.38 -5.15
N GLU A 94 -8.70 -6.19 -5.63
CA GLU A 94 -9.26 -7.32 -4.89
C GLU A 94 -8.20 -8.34 -4.46
N ASP A 95 -7.26 -8.69 -5.34
CA ASP A 95 -6.17 -9.64 -5.04
C ASP A 95 -5.21 -9.11 -3.95
N VAL A 96 -4.98 -7.80 -3.93
CA VAL A 96 -4.22 -7.13 -2.86
C VAL A 96 -4.98 -7.23 -1.54
N VAL A 97 -6.28 -6.89 -1.54
CA VAL A 97 -7.16 -6.96 -0.37
C VAL A 97 -7.14 -8.37 0.23
N GLU A 98 -7.33 -9.41 -0.59
CA GLU A 98 -7.30 -10.80 -0.13
C GLU A 98 -5.98 -11.15 0.57
N LYS A 99 -4.85 -10.67 0.04
CA LYS A 99 -3.52 -10.99 0.57
C LYS A 99 -3.19 -10.23 1.86
N VAL A 100 -3.60 -8.97 1.97
CA VAL A 100 -3.29 -8.12 3.14
C VAL A 100 -4.28 -8.32 4.28
N ARG A 101 -5.50 -8.79 3.99
CA ARG A 101 -6.59 -8.96 4.98
C ARG A 101 -6.17 -9.64 6.29
N PRO A 102 -5.42 -10.76 6.31
CA PRO A 102 -5.02 -11.40 7.57
C PRO A 102 -4.20 -10.48 8.50
N LEU A 103 -3.45 -9.52 7.94
CA LEU A 103 -2.68 -8.55 8.71
C LEU A 103 -3.60 -7.51 9.35
N TRP A 104 -4.60 -7.04 8.62
CA TRP A 104 -5.62 -6.15 9.17
C TRP A 104 -6.44 -6.83 10.27
N GLU A 105 -6.80 -8.10 10.09
CA GLU A 105 -7.50 -8.91 11.10
C GLU A 105 -6.70 -9.07 12.39
N TRP A 106 -5.37 -9.13 12.29
CA TRP A 106 -4.49 -9.16 13.45
C TRP A 106 -4.37 -7.79 14.14
N ARG A 107 -4.42 -6.69 13.38
CA ARG A 107 -4.18 -5.32 13.89
C ARG A 107 -5.41 -4.65 14.49
N TRP A 108 -6.60 -4.92 13.97
CA TRP A 108 -7.77 -4.08 14.19
C TRP A 108 -8.96 -4.79 14.83
N PRO A 109 -9.79 -4.06 15.59
CA PRO A 109 -11.04 -4.60 16.11
C PRO A 109 -12.06 -4.83 14.99
N LYS A 110 -13.04 -5.70 15.27
CA LYS A 110 -14.06 -6.15 14.30
C LYS A 110 -14.86 -5.00 13.70
N GLU A 111 -15.13 -3.95 14.48
CA GLU A 111 -15.89 -2.78 14.03
C GLU A 111 -15.19 -2.08 12.86
N ARG A 112 -13.86 -1.94 12.95
CA ARG A 112 -13.05 -1.29 11.92
C ARG A 112 -12.97 -2.15 10.66
N LEU A 113 -12.80 -3.47 10.82
CA LEU A 113 -12.82 -4.43 9.70
C LEU A 113 -14.17 -4.44 8.98
N THR A 114 -15.27 -4.34 9.73
CA THR A 114 -16.62 -4.25 9.17
C THR A 114 -16.82 -2.97 8.35
N GLU A 115 -16.17 -1.87 8.73
CA GLU A 115 -16.20 -0.64 7.95
C GLU A 115 -15.38 -0.77 6.66
N VAL A 116 -14.17 -1.34 6.73
CA VAL A 116 -13.37 -1.66 5.54
C VAL A 116 -14.14 -2.57 4.57
N ASP A 117 -14.83 -3.59 5.07
CA ASP A 117 -15.68 -4.48 4.25
C ASP A 117 -16.73 -3.71 3.46
N LYS A 118 -17.40 -2.74 4.09
CA LYS A 118 -18.39 -1.87 3.43
C LYS A 118 -17.75 -1.02 2.35
N LEU A 119 -16.59 -0.41 2.63
CA LEU A 119 -15.88 0.46 1.68
C LEU A 119 -15.42 -0.31 0.44
N LEU A 120 -14.94 -1.54 0.62
CA LEU A 120 -14.45 -2.39 -0.47
C LEU A 120 -15.58 -3.11 -1.22
N GLY A 121 -16.84 -2.85 -0.88
CA GLY A 121 -17.99 -3.54 -1.49
C GLY A 121 -17.98 -5.05 -1.23
N THR A 122 -17.21 -5.51 -0.24
CA THR A 122 -17.11 -6.92 0.13
C THR A 122 -18.17 -7.19 1.20
N PRO A 123 -19.21 -8.00 0.93
CA PRO A 123 -20.19 -8.34 1.95
C PRO A 123 -19.46 -9.02 3.11
N GLY A 124 -19.62 -8.48 4.33
CA GLY A 124 -18.93 -8.98 5.51
C GLY A 124 -19.00 -10.49 5.58
N ARG A 125 -17.83 -11.14 5.48
CA ARG A 125 -17.67 -12.58 5.76
C ARG A 125 -17.92 -12.77 7.25
N ASN A 126 -19.20 -12.83 7.62
CA ASN A 126 -19.62 -13.15 8.96
C ASN A 126 -19.31 -14.62 9.27
N ALA A 127 -18.67 -14.80 10.42
CA ALA A 127 -18.67 -15.96 11.30
C ALA A 127 -17.91 -17.21 10.84
N VAL A 128 -16.71 -17.39 11.40
CA VAL A 128 -16.35 -18.65 12.07
C VAL A 128 -15.95 -18.32 13.50
#